data_AF-A0A1Q3HXV9-F1
#
_entry.id   AF-A0A1Q3HXV9-F1
#
_cell.length_a   1.000
_cell.length_b   1.000
_cell.length_c   1.000
_cell.angle_alpha   90.00
_cell.angle_beta   90.00
_cell.angle_gamma   90.00
#
_symmetry.space_group_name_H-M   'P 1'
#
loop_
_entity.id
_entity.type
_entity.pdbx_description
1 polymer ?
#
loop_
_entity_poly.entity_id
_entity_poly.type
_entity_poly.pdbx_seq_one_letter_code
_entity_poly.pdbx_strand_id
1 'polypeptide(L)'
;MKPWEKMKFESVATRPGQPSRIQQFEQLCGSRLPGDHHHFLLDVNGGRPVHPTAPNPDEYPVVAVDWQGRPPQGALDEVIVDYLFNAEDWAGIYEEERSEGLTLSGAYREFVQEEPRIARGFIPMGSDPGGSLFLLDVSGKQPGSVWFWARDWFDAGQLEKDPFHNLGYIAPAFSEFISKIRFKTID
;
A
#
# COMPACT_ATOMS: atom_id res chain seq x y z
N MET A 1 -13.37 13.00 -12.20
CA MET A 1 -12.57 11.90 -12.77
C MET A 1 -11.71 11.37 -11.65
N LYS A 2 -11.75 10.06 -11.41
CA LYS A 2 -10.99 9.41 -10.33
C LYS A 2 -9.51 9.37 -10.77
N PRO A 3 -8.54 9.65 -9.89
CA PRO A 3 -7.13 9.73 -10.31
C PRO A 3 -6.59 8.47 -11.00
N TRP A 4 -7.02 7.29 -10.56
CA TRP A 4 -6.61 6.01 -11.13
C TRP A 4 -7.12 5.76 -12.56
N GLU A 5 -8.11 6.52 -13.06
CA GLU A 5 -8.58 6.43 -14.45
C GLU A 5 -7.54 6.96 -15.46
N LYS A 6 -6.50 7.66 -14.98
CA LYS A 6 -5.44 8.26 -15.82
C LYS A 6 -4.22 7.34 -16.01
N MET A 7 -4.20 6.19 -15.35
CA MET A 7 -3.09 5.23 -15.40
C MET A 7 -3.62 3.82 -15.60
N LYS A 8 -2.74 2.88 -15.93
CA LYS A 8 -3.06 1.46 -16.01
C LYS A 8 -2.50 0.74 -14.78
N PHE A 9 -3.11 -0.40 -14.46
CA PHE A 9 -2.64 -1.27 -13.39
C PHE A 9 -2.51 -2.69 -13.92
N GLU A 10 -1.30 -3.23 -13.85
CA GLU A 10 -1.04 -4.63 -14.15
C GLU A 10 -1.30 -5.43 -12.88
N SER A 11 -2.45 -6.10 -12.83
CA SER A 11 -2.91 -6.80 -11.64
C SER A 11 -2.85 -8.31 -11.84
N VAL A 12 -2.44 -9.01 -10.78
CA VAL A 12 -2.65 -10.45 -10.67
C VAL A 12 -4.12 -10.78 -10.40
N ALA A 13 -4.91 -9.81 -9.92
CA ALA A 13 -6.36 -9.95 -9.89
C ALA A 13 -6.91 -9.73 -11.31
N THR A 14 -7.48 -10.77 -11.91
CA THR A 14 -8.01 -10.73 -13.28
C THR A 14 -9.40 -10.09 -13.36
N ARG A 15 -9.90 -9.51 -12.26
CA ARG A 15 -11.25 -8.96 -12.14
C ARG A 15 -11.32 -7.81 -11.14
N PRO A 16 -12.31 -6.91 -11.29
CA PRO A 16 -12.64 -5.91 -10.28
C PRO A 16 -12.97 -6.53 -8.92
N GLY A 17 -12.76 -5.76 -7.86
CA GLY A 17 -12.91 -6.20 -6.48
C GLY A 17 -14.36 -6.55 -6.19
N GLN A 18 -14.58 -7.71 -5.61
CA GLN A 18 -15.92 -8.12 -5.23
C GLN A 18 -16.31 -7.42 -3.92
N PRO A 19 -17.48 -6.76 -3.83
CA PRO A 19 -17.93 -6.09 -2.61
C PRO A 19 -17.89 -6.99 -1.38
N SER A 20 -18.20 -8.28 -1.53
CA SER A 20 -18.13 -9.27 -0.46
C SER A 20 -16.70 -9.52 0.05
N ARG A 21 -15.70 -9.47 -0.84
CA ARG A 21 -14.29 -9.63 -0.46
C ARG A 21 -13.76 -8.41 0.28
N ILE A 22 -14.11 -7.21 -0.20
CA ILE A 22 -13.80 -5.96 0.49
C ILE A 22 -14.45 -5.95 1.88
N GLN A 23 -15.72 -6.34 1.98
CA GLN A 23 -16.42 -6.44 3.26
C GLN A 23 -15.80 -7.46 4.20
N GLN A 24 -15.36 -8.62 3.70
CA GLN A 24 -14.63 -9.62 4.51
C GLN A 24 -13.33 -9.04 5.06
N PHE A 25 -12.60 -8.27 4.25
CA PHE A 25 -11.39 -7.59 4.70
C PHE A 25 -11.71 -6.51 5.76
N GLU A 26 -12.74 -5.70 5.57
CA GLU A 26 -13.17 -4.70 6.56
C GLU A 26 -13.59 -5.35 7.90
N GLN A 27 -14.19 -6.55 7.84
CA GLN A 27 -14.47 -7.35 9.04
C GLN A 27 -13.20 -7.88 9.70
N LEU A 28 -12.24 -8.37 8.92
CA LEU A 28 -10.94 -8.87 9.40
C LEU A 28 -10.15 -7.77 10.14
N CYS A 29 -10.08 -6.56 9.58
CA CYS A 29 -9.35 -5.45 10.18
C CYS A 29 -10.17 -4.66 11.21
N GLY A 30 -11.47 -4.94 11.32
CA GLY A 30 -12.39 -4.27 12.24
C GLY A 30 -12.61 -2.79 11.94
N SER A 31 -12.34 -2.36 10.71
CA SER A 31 -12.44 -0.96 10.26
C SER A 31 -12.97 -0.90 8.83
N ARG A 32 -13.66 0.19 8.48
CA ARG A 32 -14.02 0.46 7.08
C ARG A 32 -12.83 1.04 6.33
N LEU A 33 -12.70 0.68 5.06
CA LEU A 33 -11.76 1.35 4.18
C LEU A 33 -12.24 2.79 3.89
N PRO A 34 -11.31 3.76 3.80
CA PRO A 34 -11.58 5.06 3.20
C PRO A 34 -12.27 4.93 1.84
N GLY A 35 -13.24 5.80 1.58
CA GLY A 35 -14.15 5.65 0.45
C GLY A 35 -13.47 5.67 -0.92
N ASP A 36 -12.35 6.39 -1.06
CA ASP A 36 -11.57 6.42 -2.30
C ASP A 36 -10.76 5.13 -2.53
N HIS A 37 -10.11 4.59 -1.50
CA HIS A 37 -9.46 3.28 -1.59
C HIS A 37 -10.48 2.15 -1.85
N HIS A 38 -11.65 2.20 -1.18
CA HIS A 38 -12.74 1.26 -1.43
C HIS A 38 -13.19 1.29 -2.91
N HIS A 39 -13.41 2.49 -3.48
CA HIS A 39 -13.78 2.62 -4.89
C HIS A 39 -12.68 2.14 -5.83
N PHE A 40 -11.41 2.38 -5.51
CA PHE A 40 -10.29 1.85 -6.29
C PHE A 40 -10.31 0.32 -6.35
N LEU A 41 -10.57 -0.36 -5.24
CA LEU A 41 -10.68 -1.82 -5.24
C LEU A 41 -11.85 -2.31 -6.10
N LEU A 42 -12.99 -1.62 -6.07
CA LEU A 42 -14.15 -1.93 -6.92
C LEU A 42 -13.90 -1.68 -8.40
N ASP A 43 -13.06 -0.70 -8.76
CA ASP A 43 -12.79 -0.34 -10.16
C ASP A 43 -11.63 -1.14 -10.76
N VAL A 44 -10.54 -1.32 -9.98
CA VAL A 44 -9.22 -1.77 -10.45
C VAL A 44 -8.74 -3.02 -9.70
N ASN A 45 -9.03 -3.13 -8.40
CA ASN A 45 -8.63 -4.24 -7.53
C ASN A 45 -7.12 -4.47 -7.43
N GLY A 46 -6.38 -3.42 -7.08
CA GLY A 46 -4.92 -3.50 -6.94
C GLY A 46 -4.19 -3.66 -8.27
N GLY A 47 -2.88 -3.84 -8.18
CA GLY A 47 -1.99 -3.96 -9.34
C GLY A 47 -0.78 -3.05 -9.27
N ARG A 48 0.17 -3.29 -10.17
CA ARG A 48 1.34 -2.45 -10.40
C ARG A 48 0.96 -1.24 -11.27
N PRO A 49 1.17 0.00 -10.81
CA PRO A 49 0.93 1.17 -11.64
C PRO A 49 1.86 1.16 -12.85
N VAL A 50 1.30 1.29 -14.06
CA VAL A 50 2.07 1.38 -15.31
C VAL A 50 1.61 2.55 -16.15
N HIS A 51 2.54 3.08 -16.95
CA HIS A 51 2.28 4.21 -17.82
C HIS A 51 1.16 3.87 -18.83
N PRO A 52 0.19 4.77 -19.08
CA PRO A 52 -0.97 4.47 -19.94
C PRO A 52 -0.60 4.15 -21.40
N THR A 53 0.48 4.73 -21.92
CA THR A 53 0.88 4.65 -23.35
C THR A 53 2.08 3.74 -23.62
N ALA A 54 2.22 2.65 -22.86
CA ALA A 54 3.30 1.66 -22.84
C ALA A 54 4.47 2.02 -21.91
N PRO A 55 4.97 1.08 -21.09
CA PRO A 55 6.06 1.33 -20.17
C PRO A 55 7.38 1.43 -20.94
N ASN A 56 8.13 2.51 -20.71
CA ASN A 56 9.58 2.41 -20.83
C ASN A 56 10.02 1.41 -19.74
N PRO A 57 10.68 0.28 -20.08
CA PRO A 57 11.04 -0.75 -19.10
C PRO A 57 11.93 -0.22 -17.96
N ASP A 58 12.62 0.90 -18.19
CA ASP A 58 13.49 1.55 -17.22
C ASP A 58 12.78 2.64 -16.39
N GLU A 59 11.47 2.83 -16.59
CA GLU A 59 10.68 3.85 -15.91
C GLU A 59 9.80 3.23 -14.81
N TYR A 60 9.97 3.72 -13.58
CA TYR A 60 9.29 3.20 -12.41
C TYR A 60 8.26 4.21 -11.87
N PRO A 61 7.10 3.75 -11.40
CA PRO A 61 6.19 4.58 -10.61
C PRO A 61 6.86 4.93 -9.28
N VAL A 62 7.06 6.21 -9.00
CA VAL A 62 7.67 6.72 -7.78
C VAL A 62 6.74 7.71 -7.09
N VAL A 63 6.88 7.82 -5.78
CA VAL A 63 6.20 8.83 -4.97
C VAL A 63 7.17 9.42 -3.95
N ALA A 64 7.04 10.73 -3.70
CA ALA A 64 7.82 11.40 -2.67
C ALA A 64 7.32 11.07 -1.27
N VAL A 65 8.24 10.94 -0.32
CA VAL A 65 7.97 10.68 1.10
C VAL A 65 8.41 11.88 1.92
N ASP A 66 7.48 12.46 2.69
CA ASP A 66 7.75 13.50 3.66
C ASP A 66 8.07 12.87 5.02
N TRP A 67 9.35 12.83 5.37
CA TRP A 67 9.85 12.34 6.66
C TRP A 67 9.62 13.32 7.82
N GLN A 68 8.94 14.44 7.59
CA GLN A 68 8.56 15.44 8.59
C GLN A 68 9.75 15.96 9.43
N GLY A 69 10.89 16.15 8.75
CA GLY A 69 12.15 16.60 9.37
C GLY A 69 12.87 15.53 10.17
N ARG A 70 12.46 14.26 10.07
CA ARG A 70 13.08 13.11 10.74
C ARG A 70 13.43 11.99 9.75
N PRO A 71 14.10 12.25 8.62
CA PRO A 71 14.53 11.16 7.76
C PRO A 71 15.52 10.30 8.56
N PRO A 72 15.24 8.99 8.72
CA PRO A 72 16.24 8.09 9.23
C PRO A 72 17.44 8.07 8.28
N GLN A 73 18.61 7.71 8.79
CA GLN A 73 19.84 7.85 8.02
C GLN A 73 19.79 6.98 6.75
N GLY A 74 20.06 7.59 5.59
CA GLY A 74 20.00 6.90 4.29
C GLY A 74 18.61 6.85 3.65
N ALA A 75 17.64 7.60 4.20
CA ALA A 75 16.31 7.72 3.62
C ALA A 75 16.32 8.17 2.17
N LEU A 76 15.52 7.48 1.35
CA LEU A 76 15.14 7.98 0.05
C LEU A 76 13.97 8.95 0.22
N ASP A 77 14.06 10.11 -0.44
CA ASP A 77 12.96 11.07 -0.52
C ASP A 77 11.90 10.64 -1.55
N GLU A 78 12.23 9.70 -2.43
CA GLU A 78 11.33 9.08 -3.41
C GLU A 78 11.43 7.56 -3.33
N VAL A 79 10.29 6.86 -3.35
CA VAL A 79 10.20 5.41 -3.26
C VAL A 79 9.37 4.85 -4.41
N ILE A 80 9.70 3.62 -4.84
CA ILE A 80 8.99 2.94 -5.93
C ILE A 80 7.67 2.37 -5.41
N VAL A 81 6.59 2.57 -6.14
CA VAL A 81 5.29 1.93 -5.91
C VAL A 81 5.24 0.65 -6.73
N ASP A 82 5.67 -0.49 -6.19
CA ASP A 82 5.76 -1.72 -6.96
C ASP A 82 4.39 -2.38 -7.16
N TYR A 83 3.62 -2.51 -6.09
CA TYR A 83 2.31 -3.15 -6.18
C TYR A 83 1.31 -2.55 -5.18
N LEU A 84 0.09 -2.28 -5.61
CA LEU A 84 -1.04 -1.95 -4.72
C LEU A 84 -1.86 -3.21 -4.48
N PHE A 85 -2.09 -3.56 -3.22
CA PHE A 85 -2.68 -4.83 -2.85
C PHE A 85 -4.14 -4.95 -3.28
N ASN A 86 -4.52 -6.15 -3.69
CA ASN A 86 -5.89 -6.46 -4.09
C ASN A 86 -6.73 -6.95 -2.91
N ALA A 87 -8.05 -6.98 -3.08
CA ALA A 87 -8.99 -7.44 -2.05
C ALA A 87 -9.24 -8.96 -2.07
N GLU A 88 -8.58 -9.73 -2.94
CA GLU A 88 -8.76 -11.18 -2.94
C GLU A 88 -8.22 -11.78 -1.63
N ASP A 89 -8.74 -12.94 -1.25
CA ASP A 89 -8.22 -13.73 -0.15
C ASP A 89 -7.92 -15.11 -0.71
N TRP A 90 -6.66 -15.31 -1.09
CA TRP A 90 -6.19 -16.53 -1.74
C TRP A 90 -5.70 -17.58 -0.75
N ALA A 91 -5.93 -17.38 0.56
CA ALA A 91 -5.63 -18.36 1.59
C ALA A 91 -6.17 -19.75 1.18
N GLY A 92 -5.26 -20.67 0.85
CA GLY A 92 -5.57 -22.05 0.48
C GLY A 92 -5.79 -22.36 -1.00
N ILE A 93 -5.51 -21.45 -1.94
CA ILE A 93 -5.43 -21.82 -3.36
C ILE A 93 -4.01 -22.31 -3.64
N TYR A 94 -3.81 -23.63 -3.68
CA TYR A 94 -2.58 -24.22 -4.17
C TYR A 94 -2.41 -23.91 -5.66
N GLU A 95 -1.53 -22.96 -5.96
CA GLU A 95 -0.74 -22.96 -7.19
C GLU A 95 0.42 -22.00 -6.97
N GLU A 96 1.60 -22.43 -7.38
CA GLU A 96 2.95 -21.93 -7.07
C GLU A 96 3.22 -20.47 -7.53
N GLU A 97 2.18 -19.69 -7.85
CA GLU A 97 2.25 -18.40 -8.55
C GLU A 97 1.54 -17.25 -7.83
N ARG A 98 0.84 -17.46 -6.70
CA ARG A 98 0.10 -16.39 -6.01
C ARG A 98 0.61 -16.17 -4.58
N SER A 99 1.34 -15.07 -4.39
CA SER A 99 1.82 -14.63 -3.08
C SER A 99 0.71 -13.98 -2.25
N GLU A 100 0.47 -14.50 -1.04
CA GLU A 100 -0.46 -13.91 -0.06
C GLU A 100 -0.10 -12.44 0.27
N GLY A 101 1.19 -12.09 0.16
CA GLY A 101 1.71 -10.73 0.37
C GLY A 101 1.23 -9.70 -0.64
N LEU A 102 0.54 -10.09 -1.73
CA LEU A 102 -0.05 -9.17 -2.71
C LEU A 102 -1.52 -8.82 -2.41
N THR A 103 -2.06 -9.28 -1.28
CA THR A 103 -3.44 -9.08 -0.87
C THR A 103 -3.52 -8.24 0.41
N LEU A 104 -4.60 -7.46 0.56
CA LEU A 104 -4.86 -6.70 1.80
C LEU A 104 -4.93 -7.64 3.01
N SER A 105 -5.61 -8.78 2.87
CA SER A 105 -5.80 -9.76 3.94
C SER A 105 -4.49 -10.42 4.37
N GLY A 106 -3.66 -10.86 3.41
CA GLY A 106 -2.37 -11.49 3.70
C GLY A 106 -1.43 -10.51 4.39
N ALA A 107 -1.25 -9.32 3.82
CA ALA A 107 -0.37 -8.31 4.42
C ALA A 107 -0.86 -7.85 5.80
N TYR A 108 -2.17 -7.71 6.03
CA TYR A 108 -2.70 -7.35 7.33
C TYR A 108 -2.48 -8.45 8.39
N ARG A 109 -2.68 -9.73 8.03
CA ARG A 109 -2.40 -10.85 8.93
C ARG A 109 -0.94 -10.86 9.35
N GLU A 110 -0.04 -10.81 8.37
CA GLU A 110 1.41 -10.86 8.60
C GLU A 110 1.89 -9.70 9.47
N PHE A 111 1.67 -8.45 9.04
CA PHE A 111 2.35 -7.30 9.63
C PHE A 111 1.58 -6.63 10.79
N VAL A 112 0.29 -6.93 10.98
CA VAL A 112 -0.56 -6.27 11.98
C VAL A 112 -1.13 -7.24 13.01
N GLN A 113 -1.46 -8.48 12.64
CA GLN A 113 -2.11 -9.44 13.56
C GLN A 113 -1.15 -10.46 14.17
N GLU A 114 -0.36 -11.16 13.35
CA GLU A 114 0.40 -12.35 13.76
C GLU A 114 1.79 -12.00 14.28
N GLU A 115 2.57 -11.26 13.50
CA GLU A 115 3.84 -10.67 13.93
C GLU A 115 3.74 -9.15 13.83
N PRO A 116 3.14 -8.46 14.83
CA PRO A 116 2.91 -7.03 14.72
C PRO A 116 4.21 -6.24 14.54
N ARG A 117 4.37 -5.66 13.36
CA ARG A 117 5.41 -4.68 12.99
C ARG A 117 4.82 -3.31 12.68
N ILE A 118 3.51 -3.28 12.48
CA ILE A 118 2.71 -2.10 12.19
C ILE A 118 1.63 -1.98 13.26
N ALA A 119 1.44 -0.77 13.76
CA ALA A 119 0.42 -0.50 14.76
C ALA A 119 -0.99 -0.70 14.20
N ARG A 120 -1.91 -1.18 15.06
CA ARG A 120 -3.34 -1.26 14.73
C ARG A 120 -3.87 0.12 14.34
N GLY A 121 -4.80 0.13 13.39
CA GLY A 121 -5.33 1.36 12.79
C GLY A 121 -4.62 1.76 11.50
N PHE A 122 -3.56 1.04 11.11
CA PHE A 122 -2.99 1.08 9.78
C PHE A 122 -3.26 -0.23 9.03
N ILE A 123 -3.39 -0.11 7.71
CA ILE A 123 -3.59 -1.22 6.80
C ILE A 123 -2.50 -1.16 5.74
N PRO A 124 -1.65 -2.19 5.58
CA PRO A 124 -0.81 -2.31 4.40
C PRO A 124 -1.69 -2.37 3.15
N MET A 125 -1.41 -1.51 2.18
CA MET A 125 -2.17 -1.41 0.92
C MET A 125 -1.28 -1.47 -0.33
N GLY A 126 0.03 -1.60 -0.15
CA GLY A 126 0.96 -1.82 -1.25
C GLY A 126 2.39 -1.99 -0.76
N SER A 127 3.30 -2.27 -1.67
CA SER A 127 4.71 -2.51 -1.41
C SER A 127 5.62 -1.74 -2.36
N ASP A 128 6.85 -1.50 -1.91
CA ASP A 128 7.99 -1.24 -2.79
C ASP A 128 8.75 -2.55 -3.09
N PRO A 129 9.73 -2.54 -4.02
CA PRO A 129 10.53 -3.74 -4.32
C PRO A 129 11.43 -4.21 -3.17
N GLY A 130 11.68 -3.35 -2.17
CA GLY A 130 12.53 -3.64 -1.01
C GLY A 130 11.81 -4.29 0.16
N GLY A 131 10.49 -4.52 0.04
CA GLY A 131 9.64 -5.08 1.10
C GLY A 131 9.19 -4.06 2.14
N SER A 132 9.39 -2.76 1.88
CA SER A 132 8.71 -1.68 2.60
C SER A 132 7.27 -1.54 2.10
N LEU A 133 6.41 -0.89 2.89
CA LEU A 133 4.97 -0.93 2.69
C LEU A 133 4.36 0.46 2.60
N PHE A 134 3.35 0.61 1.73
CA PHE A 134 2.44 1.76 1.74
C PHE A 134 1.29 1.43 2.68
N LEU A 135 1.05 2.29 3.66
CA LEU A 135 0.04 2.12 4.69
C LEU A 135 -1.11 3.10 4.50
N LEU A 136 -2.32 2.61 4.66
CA LEU A 136 -3.53 3.40 4.78
C LEU A 136 -3.90 3.54 6.25
N ASP A 137 -3.97 4.77 6.73
CA ASP A 137 -4.44 5.07 8.07
C ASP A 137 -5.97 5.01 8.09
N VAL A 138 -6.55 4.11 8.89
CA VAL A 138 -8.01 3.95 9.01
C VAL A 138 -8.55 4.40 10.36
N SER A 139 -7.72 4.41 11.40
CA SER A 139 -8.10 4.86 12.75
C SER A 139 -6.91 5.30 13.60
N GLY A 140 -5.74 5.48 13.00
CA GLY A 140 -4.49 5.89 13.61
C GLY A 140 -4.35 7.41 13.75
N LYS A 141 -3.28 7.95 13.17
CA LYS A 141 -2.79 9.32 13.40
C LYS A 141 -3.64 10.36 12.66
N GLN A 142 -3.99 10.08 11.42
CA GLN A 142 -4.78 10.92 10.53
C GLN A 142 -5.61 10.01 9.60
N PRO A 143 -6.78 9.54 10.03
CA PRO A 143 -7.61 8.62 9.24
C PRO A 143 -7.87 9.12 7.82
N GLY A 144 -7.73 8.23 6.84
CA GLY A 144 -7.77 8.49 5.40
C GLY A 144 -6.39 8.70 4.76
N SER A 145 -5.37 9.06 5.54
CA SER A 145 -4.05 9.38 5.01
C SER A 145 -3.21 8.17 4.62
N VAL A 146 -2.20 8.42 3.79
CA VAL A 146 -1.26 7.44 3.25
C VAL A 146 0.14 7.72 3.78
N TRP A 147 0.78 6.67 4.26
CA TRP A 147 2.12 6.68 4.84
C TRP A 147 3.00 5.61 4.19
N PHE A 148 4.32 5.77 4.30
CA PHE A 148 5.31 4.79 3.91
C PHE A 148 5.95 4.22 5.17
N TRP A 149 5.93 2.90 5.33
CA TRP A 149 6.60 2.17 6.40
C TRP A 149 7.93 1.62 5.87
N ALA A 150 9.04 2.17 6.35
CA ALA A 150 10.37 1.74 5.96
C ALA A 150 10.80 0.50 6.74
N ARG A 151 10.89 -0.63 6.05
CA ARG A 151 11.27 -1.93 6.64
C ARG A 151 12.64 -1.89 7.31
N ASP A 152 13.61 -1.27 6.64
CA ASP A 152 15.01 -1.27 7.07
C ASP A 152 15.26 -0.47 8.35
N TRP A 153 14.27 0.31 8.82
CA TRP A 153 14.35 1.09 10.05
C TRP A 153 13.32 0.68 11.09
N PHE A 154 12.64 -0.44 10.87
CA PHE A 154 11.77 -1.00 11.88
C PHE A 154 12.60 -1.48 13.08
N ASP A 155 12.29 -0.95 14.26
CA ASP A 155 12.79 -1.42 15.54
C ASP A 155 11.61 -1.95 16.38
N ALA A 156 11.58 -3.27 16.58
CA ALA A 156 10.56 -3.93 17.39
C ALA A 156 10.47 -3.36 18.82
N GLY A 157 11.58 -2.88 19.38
CA GLY A 157 11.63 -2.24 20.70
C GLY A 157 11.03 -0.83 20.75
N GLN A 158 10.73 -0.22 19.59
CA GLN A 158 10.09 1.09 19.47
C GLN A 158 8.59 1.01 19.17
N LEU A 159 8.06 -0.12 18.69
CA LEU A 159 6.67 -0.21 18.24
C LEU A 159 5.65 0.26 19.31
N GLU A 160 5.87 -0.08 20.58
CA GLU A 160 4.99 0.36 21.68
C GLU A 160 5.24 1.82 22.13
N LYS A 161 6.46 2.33 21.94
CA LYS A 161 6.88 3.66 22.46
C LYS A 161 6.63 4.78 21.46
N ASP A 162 6.94 4.50 20.20
CA ASP A 162 6.72 5.36 19.06
C ASP A 162 6.30 4.48 17.87
N PRO A 163 4.99 4.17 17.74
CA PRO A 163 4.49 3.34 16.64
C PRO A 163 4.69 3.97 15.24
N PHE A 164 5.19 5.20 15.18
CA PHE A 164 5.41 5.97 13.95
C PHE A 164 6.90 6.18 13.62
N HIS A 165 7.82 5.59 14.39
CA HIS A 165 9.26 5.85 14.31
C HIS A 165 9.86 5.63 12.92
N ASN A 166 9.28 4.73 12.12
CA ASN A 166 9.73 4.40 10.77
C ASN A 166 8.68 4.75 9.70
N LEU A 167 7.75 5.64 10.00
CA LEU A 167 6.73 6.10 9.05
C LEU A 167 7.08 7.46 8.43
N GLY A 168 6.99 7.53 7.11
CA GLY A 168 7.02 8.78 6.34
C GLY A 168 5.62 9.12 5.81
N TYR A 169 5.25 10.40 5.82
CA TYR A 169 3.96 10.85 5.30
C TYR A 169 3.98 10.93 3.77
N ILE A 170 2.88 10.59 3.09
CA ILE A 170 2.79 10.75 1.63
C ILE A 170 1.62 11.65 1.24
N ALA A 171 0.40 11.33 1.66
CA ALA A 171 -0.80 12.04 1.19
C ALA A 171 -1.95 12.01 2.21
N PRO A 172 -2.89 12.97 2.16
CA PRO A 172 -4.02 13.01 3.09
C PRO A 172 -5.15 12.04 2.71
N ALA A 173 -5.10 11.45 1.51
CA ALA A 173 -6.11 10.55 0.97
C ALA A 173 -5.46 9.59 -0.05
N PHE A 174 -6.07 8.43 -0.30
CA PHE A 174 -5.59 7.47 -1.30
C PHE A 174 -5.60 8.08 -2.71
N SER A 175 -6.66 8.81 -3.06
CA SER A 175 -6.79 9.51 -4.34
C SER A 175 -5.69 10.56 -4.56
N GLU A 176 -5.27 11.26 -3.50
CA GLU A 176 -4.14 12.19 -3.54
C GLU A 176 -2.80 11.46 -3.68
N PHE A 177 -2.63 10.32 -3.01
CA PHE A 177 -1.47 9.44 -3.21
C PHE A 177 -1.33 9.01 -4.67
N ILE A 178 -2.41 8.50 -5.30
CA ILE A 178 -2.41 8.12 -6.71
C ILE A 178 -2.06 9.31 -7.61
N SER A 179 -2.57 10.52 -7.31
CA SER A 179 -2.28 11.73 -8.08
C SER A 179 -0.82 12.19 -7.97
N LYS A 180 -0.11 11.78 -6.91
CA LYS A 180 1.31 12.08 -6.69
C LYS A 180 2.26 11.08 -7.36
N ILE A 181 1.78 9.92 -7.81
CA ILE A 181 2.61 8.95 -8.54
C ILE A 181 3.15 9.62 -9.81
N ARG A 182 4.48 9.58 -9.95
CA ARG A 182 5.21 10.00 -11.15
C ARG A 182 5.90 8.79 -11.74
N PHE A 183 6.17 8.83 -13.03
CA PHE A 183 7.01 7.82 -13.68
C PHE A 183 8.38 8.46 -13.94
N LYS A 184 9.44 7.75 -13.55
CA LYS A 184 10.83 8.26 -13.59
C LYS A 184 11.79 7.14 -13.98
N THR A 185 12.73 7.46 -14.87
CA THR A 185 13.89 6.59 -15.12
C THR A 185 14.86 6.67 -13.96
N ILE A 186 15.24 5.52 -13.42
CA ILE A 186 16.21 5.43 -12.33
C ILE A 186 17.54 5.02 -12.96
N ASP A 187 18.53 5.92 -12.89
CA ASP A 187 19.89 5.71 -13.39
C ASP A 187 20.72 4.78 -12.47
#